data_AF-A0A1Q3X6B9-F1
#
_entry.id   AF-A0A1Q3X6B9-F1
#
_cell.length_a   1.000
_cell.length_b   1.000
_cell.length_c   1.000
_cell.angle_alpha   90.00
_cell.angle_beta   90.00
_cell.angle_gamma   90.00
#
_symmetry.space_group_name_H-M   'P 1'
#
loop_
_entity.id
_entity.type
_entity.pdbx_description
1 polymer ?
#
loop_
_entity_poly.entity_id
_entity_poly.type
_entity_poly.pdbx_seq_one_letter_code
_entity_poly.pdbx_strand_id
1 'polypeptide(L)'
;MRIALITPYGREHRNGNWHTAARWAHFLREAGHTVRVQVEWDGRAADLMLALHARRSFASIRAFAERFPSRPLLLALTGTDLYRDIREDSDARQALELAHRLIVLQDRGIDELASHLAAKARVIYQSSPDIDRQPSPAHTFEVLVIGHLRAEKDPFRVALATAYLPEHSRIRVTHLGSALSKEMADTAALAQSKLPRWHWLGEVPHKTVLKRLSRAQLMVIPSVMEGGANVICEALAAEVPVLASHMPGNVGMLGEDYPGYFPVGDARRLARLMAMAETDPDFYADLLGHARARRSLMRPEQEASRLRQAVAEFEQRTG
;
A
#
# COMPACT_ATOMS: atom_id res chain seq x y z
N MET A 1 -8.30 7.31 25.98
CA MET A 1 -6.95 6.73 26.17
C MET A 1 -5.85 7.63 25.59
N ARG A 2 -4.66 7.57 26.16
CA ARG A 2 -3.40 8.09 25.60
C ARG A 2 -2.73 7.00 24.78
N ILE A 3 -2.52 7.25 23.48
CA ILE A 3 -2.00 6.27 22.53
C ILE A 3 -0.61 6.72 22.05
N ALA A 4 0.38 5.84 22.21
CA ALA A 4 1.68 5.98 21.56
C ALA A 4 1.60 5.30 20.19
N LEU A 5 1.59 6.09 19.12
CA LEU A 5 1.58 5.58 17.75
C LEU A 5 3.01 5.61 17.19
N ILE A 6 3.58 4.44 16.95
CA ILE A 6 4.97 4.30 16.48
C ILE A 6 4.95 4.04 14.97
N THR A 7 5.76 4.80 14.22
CA THR A 7 5.95 4.62 12.77
C THR A 7 7.43 4.57 12.44
N PRO A 8 7.90 3.70 11.53
CA PRO A 8 9.33 3.58 11.23
C PRO A 8 10.01 4.83 10.68
N TYR A 9 9.20 5.77 10.18
CA TYR A 9 9.67 6.98 9.52
C TYR A 9 8.81 8.17 9.92
N GLY A 10 9.46 9.32 10.12
CA GLY A 10 8.81 10.58 10.45
C GLY A 10 8.16 11.28 9.26
N ARG A 11 7.61 12.46 9.52
CA ARG A 11 6.82 13.27 8.57
C ARG A 11 7.62 13.70 7.35
N GLU A 12 8.91 13.91 7.52
CA GLU A 12 9.88 14.30 6.50
C GLU A 12 10.00 13.26 5.38
N HIS A 13 9.77 11.98 5.66
CA HIS A 13 9.93 10.90 4.68
C HIS A 13 8.71 10.67 3.77
N ARG A 14 7.52 11.13 4.18
CA ARG A 14 6.26 11.05 3.39
C ARG A 14 6.01 9.70 2.69
N ASN A 15 6.40 8.60 3.33
CA ASN A 15 6.21 7.27 2.77
C ASN A 15 4.89 6.64 3.23
N GLY A 16 4.59 5.44 2.72
CA GLY A 16 3.33 4.74 3.01
C GLY A 16 3.06 4.53 4.51
N ASN A 17 4.11 4.27 5.32
CA ASN A 17 3.96 4.11 6.77
C ASN A 17 3.56 5.44 7.43
N TRP A 18 4.24 6.54 7.09
CA TRP A 18 3.88 7.87 7.59
C TRP A 18 2.44 8.26 7.23
N HIS A 19 2.03 8.05 5.97
CA HIS A 19 0.66 8.36 5.54
C HIS A 19 -0.38 7.57 6.35
N THR A 20 -0.12 6.29 6.63
CA THR A 20 -0.97 5.46 7.49
C THR A 20 -1.01 6.00 8.92
N ALA A 21 0.15 6.27 9.51
CA ALA A 21 0.28 6.82 10.85
C ALA A 21 -0.48 8.14 11.01
N ALA A 22 -0.38 9.03 10.03
CA ALA A 22 -1.06 10.31 10.02
C ALA A 22 -2.59 10.16 9.95
N ARG A 23 -3.11 9.29 9.06
CA ARG A 23 -4.55 9.00 8.98
C ARG A 23 -5.07 8.36 10.26
N TRP A 24 -4.37 7.35 10.78
CA TRP A 24 -4.79 6.65 12.00
C TRP A 24 -4.75 7.55 13.22
N ALA A 25 -3.74 8.42 13.35
CA ALA A 25 -3.72 9.43 14.40
C ALA A 25 -4.90 10.39 14.32
N HIS A 26 -5.31 10.78 13.10
CA HIS A 26 -6.51 11.60 12.91
C HIS A 26 -7.79 10.85 13.33
N PHE A 27 -8.02 9.64 12.82
CA PHE A 27 -9.22 8.85 13.15
C PHE A 27 -9.38 8.55 14.64
N LEU A 28 -8.27 8.32 15.33
CA LEU A 28 -8.25 8.07 16.77
C LEU A 28 -8.45 9.35 17.58
N ARG A 29 -7.91 10.50 17.14
CA ARG A 29 -8.19 11.79 17.79
C ARG A 29 -9.66 12.19 17.66
N GLU A 30 -10.28 11.94 16.50
CA GLU A 30 -11.72 12.15 16.32
C GLU A 30 -12.56 11.26 17.24
N ALA A 31 -12.06 10.08 17.62
CA ALA A 31 -12.69 9.22 18.61
C ALA A 31 -12.41 9.64 20.08
N GLY A 32 -11.78 10.79 20.31
CA GLY A 32 -11.51 11.32 21.65
C GLY A 32 -10.21 10.82 22.29
N HIS A 33 -9.33 10.14 21.56
CA HIS A 33 -8.04 9.71 22.09
C HIS A 33 -6.95 10.80 21.98
N THR A 34 -6.04 10.80 22.94
CA THR A 34 -4.81 11.60 22.86
C THR A 34 -3.72 10.79 22.16
N VAL A 35 -3.39 11.12 20.92
CA VAL A 35 -2.40 10.35 20.11
C VAL A 35 -1.09 11.11 19.96
N ARG A 36 0.03 10.46 20.31
CA ARG A 36 1.39 10.92 20.02
C ARG A 36 2.01 10.03 18.96
N VAL A 37 2.32 10.61 17.80
CA VAL A 37 3.02 9.92 16.72
C VAL A 37 4.52 10.11 16.91
N GLN A 38 5.29 9.00 16.93
CA GLN A 38 6.72 9.00 17.21
C GLN A 38 7.43 8.00 16.30
N VAL A 39 8.71 8.24 16.01
CA VAL A 39 9.57 7.26 15.31
C VAL A 39 10.11 6.23 16.30
N GLU A 40 10.55 6.73 17.44
CA GLU A 40 10.99 5.94 18.57
C GLU A 40 10.19 6.37 19.81
N TRP A 41 9.79 5.39 20.61
CA TRP A 41 9.01 5.64 21.81
C TRP A 41 9.86 6.35 22.89
N ASP A 42 9.36 7.49 23.35
CA ASP A 42 10.04 8.35 24.34
C ASP A 42 10.00 7.84 25.80
N GLY A 43 9.49 6.63 26.03
CA GLY A 43 9.37 6.01 27.36
C GLY A 43 8.26 6.59 28.25
N ARG A 44 7.48 7.59 27.77
CA ARG A 44 6.38 8.16 28.54
C ARG A 44 5.21 7.19 28.62
N ALA A 45 4.54 7.17 29.76
CA ALA A 45 3.36 6.33 29.97
C ALA A 45 2.27 6.62 28.92
N ALA A 46 1.84 5.57 28.23
CA ALA A 46 0.68 5.53 27.37
C ALA A 46 -0.22 4.36 27.79
N ASP A 47 -1.52 4.49 27.57
CA ASP A 47 -2.50 3.46 27.93
C ASP A 47 -2.53 2.34 26.87
N LEU A 48 -2.10 2.65 25.63
CA LEU A 48 -1.97 1.70 24.52
C LEU A 48 -0.80 2.11 23.60
N MET A 49 -0.09 1.13 23.06
CA MET A 49 0.83 1.32 21.93
C MET A 49 0.22 0.78 20.64
N LEU A 50 0.32 1.56 19.56
CA LEU A 50 -0.02 1.16 18.19
C LEU A 50 1.23 1.32 17.32
N ALA A 51 1.91 0.22 17.01
CA ALA A 51 3.14 0.24 16.22
C ALA A 51 2.86 -0.17 14.77
N LEU A 52 3.52 0.50 13.83
CA LEU A 52 3.57 0.12 12.42
C LEU A 52 4.92 -0.54 12.14
N HIS A 53 4.90 -1.67 11.45
CA HIS A 53 6.07 -2.44 11.01
C HIS A 53 6.80 -3.18 12.14
N ALA A 54 6.74 -4.51 12.14
CA ALA A 54 7.26 -5.37 13.22
C ALA A 54 8.74 -5.13 13.54
N ARG A 55 9.60 -5.29 12.52
CA ARG A 55 11.05 -5.20 12.67
C ARG A 55 11.54 -3.79 13.01
N ARG A 56 11.13 -2.80 12.20
CA ARG A 56 11.64 -1.42 12.32
C ARG A 56 11.20 -0.72 13.60
N SER A 57 10.05 -1.08 14.16
CA SER A 57 9.57 -0.53 15.43
C SER A 57 9.86 -1.44 16.63
N PHE A 58 10.63 -2.52 16.44
CA PHE A 58 10.87 -3.52 17.47
C PHE A 58 11.45 -2.95 18.77
N ALA A 59 12.43 -2.05 18.69
CA ALA A 59 13.02 -1.44 19.89
C ALA A 59 11.97 -0.76 20.79
N SER A 60 11.02 -0.05 20.17
CA SER A 60 9.90 0.60 20.88
C SER A 60 8.88 -0.42 21.41
N ILE A 61 8.56 -1.44 20.61
CA ILE A 61 7.64 -2.53 20.97
C ILE A 61 8.16 -3.27 22.19
N ARG A 62 9.42 -3.70 22.16
CA ARG A 62 10.09 -4.42 23.26
C ARG A 62 10.12 -3.57 24.53
N ALA A 63 10.61 -2.34 24.44
CA ALA A 63 10.71 -1.45 25.61
C ALA A 63 9.33 -1.16 26.23
N PHE A 64 8.28 -1.01 25.42
CA PHE A 64 6.92 -0.80 25.92
C PHE A 64 6.37 -2.04 26.61
N ALA A 65 6.54 -3.22 26.01
CA ALA A 65 6.08 -4.48 26.57
C ALA A 65 6.81 -4.84 27.88
N GLU A 66 8.12 -4.58 27.97
CA GLU A 66 8.90 -4.77 29.20
C GLU A 66 8.44 -3.83 30.32
N ARG A 67 8.19 -2.56 30.00
CA ARG A 67 7.80 -1.56 31.00
C ARG A 67 6.34 -1.66 31.41
N PHE A 68 5.47 -2.07 30.50
CA PHE A 68 4.02 -2.12 30.70
C PHE A 68 3.43 -3.44 30.18
N PRO A 69 3.75 -4.59 30.81
CA PRO A 69 3.42 -5.91 30.28
C PRO A 69 1.92 -6.20 30.16
N SER A 70 1.09 -5.52 30.95
CA SER A 70 -0.38 -5.65 30.88
C SER A 70 -1.05 -4.63 29.95
N ARG A 71 -0.30 -3.64 29.42
CA ARG A 71 -0.89 -2.60 28.58
C ARG A 71 -1.04 -3.07 27.13
N PRO A 72 -2.18 -2.77 26.49
CA PRO A 72 -2.44 -3.14 25.10
C PRO A 72 -1.34 -2.68 24.14
N LEU A 73 -0.93 -3.61 23.27
CA LEU A 73 0.02 -3.39 22.19
C LEU A 73 -0.59 -3.93 20.90
N LEU A 74 -0.90 -3.02 19.97
CA LEU A 74 -1.38 -3.32 18.64
C LEU A 74 -0.21 -3.16 17.66
N LEU A 75 -0.04 -4.13 16.76
CA LEU A 75 1.01 -4.10 15.74
C LEU A 75 0.39 -4.24 14.35
N ALA A 76 0.56 -3.23 13.50
CA ALA A 76 0.19 -3.28 12.10
C ALA A 76 1.37 -3.73 11.24
N LEU A 77 1.14 -4.77 10.44
CA LEU A 77 2.11 -5.34 9.51
C LEU A 77 1.94 -4.66 8.15
N THR A 78 2.96 -3.94 7.69
CA THR A 78 2.82 -2.95 6.59
C THR A 78 3.41 -3.39 5.26
N GLY A 79 4.09 -4.54 5.20
CA GLY A 79 4.44 -5.21 3.96
C GLY A 79 5.68 -6.07 4.07
N THR A 80 6.87 -5.44 4.06
CA THR A 80 8.13 -6.20 4.12
C THR A 80 8.29 -6.99 5.40
N ASP A 81 7.72 -6.50 6.50
CA ASP A 81 7.69 -7.26 7.73
C ASP A 81 6.85 -8.53 7.62
N LEU A 82 5.66 -8.44 7.03
CA LEU A 82 4.77 -9.57 6.83
C LEU A 82 5.32 -10.62 5.85
N TYR A 83 5.85 -10.16 4.71
CA TYR A 83 6.20 -11.06 3.60
C TYR A 83 7.66 -11.49 3.56
N ARG A 84 8.52 -10.89 4.39
CA ARG A 84 9.96 -11.18 4.43
C ARG A 84 10.48 -11.28 5.86
N ASP A 85 10.39 -10.20 6.63
CA ASP A 85 11.15 -10.11 7.88
C ASP A 85 10.69 -11.17 8.90
N ILE A 86 9.38 -11.48 9.03
CA ILE A 86 8.95 -12.53 9.98
C ILE A 86 9.51 -13.93 9.64
N ARG A 87 9.93 -14.18 8.40
CA ARG A 87 10.54 -15.45 7.99
C ARG A 87 12.03 -15.51 8.38
N GLU A 88 12.73 -14.39 8.40
CA GLU A 88 14.20 -14.34 8.48
C GLU A 88 14.74 -13.71 9.76
N ASP A 89 13.95 -12.84 10.42
CA ASP A 89 14.40 -11.95 11.48
C ASP A 89 13.70 -12.29 12.82
N SER A 90 14.49 -12.57 13.86
CA SER A 90 13.98 -12.94 15.19
C SER A 90 13.24 -11.81 15.89
N ASP A 91 13.67 -10.56 15.69
CA ASP A 91 13.07 -9.38 16.30
C ASP A 91 11.68 -9.14 15.72
N ALA A 92 11.53 -9.32 14.39
CA ALA A 92 10.24 -9.28 13.73
C ALA A 92 9.28 -10.32 14.34
N ARG A 93 9.71 -11.58 14.49
CA ARG A 93 8.88 -12.65 15.09
C ARG A 93 8.51 -12.34 16.54
N GLN A 94 9.47 -11.87 17.34
CA GLN A 94 9.22 -11.53 18.72
C GLN A 94 8.23 -10.36 18.85
N ALA A 95 8.28 -9.37 17.96
CA ALA A 95 7.31 -8.28 17.93
C ALA A 95 5.86 -8.79 17.78
N LEU A 96 5.65 -9.82 16.94
CA LEU A 96 4.32 -10.43 16.74
C LEU A 96 3.82 -11.12 18.01
N GLU A 97 4.71 -11.78 18.76
CA GLU A 97 4.35 -12.44 20.02
C GLU A 97 3.99 -11.42 21.11
N LEU A 98 4.76 -10.34 21.23
CA LEU A 98 4.52 -9.26 22.20
C LEU A 98 3.21 -8.49 21.93
N ALA A 99 2.71 -8.50 20.69
CA ALA A 99 1.48 -7.81 20.34
C ALA A 99 0.23 -8.54 20.86
N HIS A 100 -0.66 -7.79 21.50
CA HIS A 100 -1.97 -8.27 21.94
C HIS A 100 -2.95 -8.39 20.76
N ARG A 101 -2.76 -7.58 19.71
CA ARG A 101 -3.51 -7.64 18.47
C ARG A 101 -2.61 -7.33 17.28
N LEU A 102 -2.80 -8.09 16.20
CA LEU A 102 -2.16 -7.83 14.92
C LEU A 102 -3.15 -7.16 13.97
N ILE A 103 -2.67 -6.25 13.14
CA ILE A 103 -3.42 -5.65 12.05
C ILE A 103 -2.71 -5.99 10.74
N VAL A 104 -3.43 -6.56 9.79
CA VAL A 104 -2.97 -6.74 8.41
C VAL A 104 -3.77 -5.83 7.49
N LEU A 105 -3.12 -5.34 6.43
CA LEU A 105 -3.69 -4.30 5.57
C LEU A 105 -4.56 -4.84 4.41
N GLN A 106 -4.69 -6.17 4.32
CA GLN A 106 -5.57 -6.89 3.39
C GLN A 106 -5.77 -8.33 3.91
N ASP A 107 -6.77 -9.03 3.37
CA ASP A 107 -7.27 -10.32 3.87
C ASP A 107 -6.26 -11.48 3.74
N ARG A 108 -5.56 -11.62 2.61
CA ARG A 108 -4.48 -12.60 2.39
C ARG A 108 -3.28 -12.41 3.31
N GLY A 109 -3.18 -11.27 3.99
CA GLY A 109 -2.14 -11.04 4.99
C GLY A 109 -2.26 -11.96 6.20
N ILE A 110 -3.45 -12.50 6.47
CA ILE A 110 -3.66 -13.47 7.55
C ILE A 110 -2.95 -14.80 7.24
N ASP A 111 -2.89 -15.19 5.97
CA ASP A 111 -2.34 -16.49 5.52
C ASP A 111 -0.83 -16.61 5.77
N GLU A 112 -0.16 -15.48 5.98
CA GLU A 112 1.27 -15.40 6.30
C GLU A 112 1.57 -15.65 7.78
N LEU A 113 0.54 -15.73 8.63
CA LEU A 113 0.67 -15.82 10.08
C LEU A 113 0.45 -17.25 10.58
N ALA A 114 1.22 -17.66 11.60
CA ALA A 114 0.93 -18.88 12.35
C ALA A 114 -0.48 -18.81 12.98
N SER A 115 -1.13 -19.96 13.18
CA SER A 115 -2.55 -20.02 13.56
C SER A 115 -2.90 -19.22 14.84
N HIS A 116 -2.02 -19.23 15.85
CA HIS A 116 -2.24 -18.46 17.09
C HIS A 116 -2.09 -16.95 16.88
N LEU A 117 -1.27 -16.52 15.93
CA LEU A 117 -1.11 -15.12 15.53
C LEU A 117 -2.27 -14.67 14.64
N ALA A 118 -2.70 -15.52 13.70
CA ALA A 118 -3.87 -15.30 12.86
C ALA A 118 -5.15 -15.10 13.69
N ALA A 119 -5.33 -15.86 14.78
CA ALA A 119 -6.48 -15.75 15.68
C ALA A 119 -6.60 -14.36 16.34
N LYS A 120 -5.49 -13.65 16.53
CA LYS A 120 -5.45 -12.28 17.05
C LYS A 120 -5.23 -11.22 15.97
N ALA A 121 -5.35 -11.57 14.69
CA ALA A 121 -5.26 -10.62 13.59
C ALA A 121 -6.61 -9.96 13.27
N ARG A 122 -6.57 -8.73 12.76
CA ARG A 122 -7.70 -7.99 12.19
C ARG A 122 -7.29 -7.43 10.84
N VAL A 123 -8.21 -7.52 9.87
CA VAL A 123 -8.01 -6.90 8.55
C VAL A 123 -8.53 -5.47 8.58
N ILE A 124 -7.62 -4.52 8.34
CA ILE A 124 -7.94 -3.11 8.18
C ILE A 124 -7.35 -2.63 6.87
N TYR A 125 -8.19 -2.57 5.84
CA TYR A 125 -7.81 -1.95 4.57
C TYR A 125 -7.50 -0.48 4.78
N GLN A 126 -6.40 -0.04 4.17
CA GLN A 126 -6.13 1.39 4.01
C GLN A 126 -7.18 2.03 3.09
N SER A 127 -7.32 3.35 3.19
CA SER A 127 -8.32 4.09 2.42
C SER A 127 -7.77 5.29 1.65
N SER A 128 -8.58 5.71 0.68
CA SER A 128 -8.50 7.02 0.02
C SER A 128 -9.88 7.67 0.01
N PRO A 129 -10.00 9.00 0.22
CA PRO A 129 -11.18 9.76 -0.14
C PRO A 129 -11.50 9.61 -1.64
N ASP A 130 -12.76 9.86 -2.02
CA ASP A 130 -13.17 9.87 -3.42
C ASP A 130 -12.44 10.97 -4.20
N ILE A 131 -12.13 10.68 -5.46
CA ILE A 131 -11.37 11.58 -6.34
C ILE A 131 -12.22 11.83 -7.59
N ASP A 132 -12.58 13.09 -7.82
CA ASP A 132 -13.39 13.47 -8.97
C ASP A 132 -12.66 13.16 -10.29
N ARG A 133 -13.28 12.29 -11.10
CA ARG A 133 -12.77 11.93 -12.42
C ARG A 133 -12.75 13.15 -13.32
N GLN A 134 -11.65 13.31 -14.04
CA GLN A 134 -11.43 14.39 -15.00
C GLN A 134 -11.34 13.80 -16.42
N PRO A 135 -11.68 14.58 -17.46
CA PRO A 135 -11.56 14.12 -18.83
C PRO A 135 -10.13 13.67 -19.16
N SER A 136 -10.01 12.46 -19.71
CA SER A 136 -8.75 11.93 -20.22
C SER A 136 -8.32 12.69 -21.48
N PRO A 137 -7.00 12.80 -21.76
CA PRO A 137 -6.51 13.43 -22.98
C PRO A 137 -7.07 12.75 -24.23
N ALA A 138 -7.54 13.54 -25.20
CA ALA A 138 -7.88 13.02 -26.52
C ALA A 138 -6.60 12.44 -27.17
N HIS A 139 -6.70 11.25 -27.75
CA HIS A 139 -5.63 10.56 -28.52
C HIS A 139 -4.54 9.81 -27.74
N THR A 140 -4.55 9.79 -26.41
CA THR A 140 -3.59 9.00 -25.61
C THR A 140 -4.32 8.08 -24.65
N PHE A 141 -3.85 6.83 -24.52
CA PHE A 141 -4.25 5.94 -23.43
C PHE A 141 -3.21 6.05 -22.30
N GLU A 142 -3.49 6.87 -21.29
CA GLU A 142 -2.56 7.16 -20.20
C GLU A 142 -2.57 6.01 -19.19
N VAL A 143 -1.39 5.43 -18.98
CA VAL A 143 -1.12 4.41 -17.98
C VAL A 143 -0.21 5.00 -16.90
N LEU A 144 -0.59 4.89 -15.64
CA LEU A 144 0.23 5.36 -14.53
C LEU A 144 0.93 4.22 -13.80
N VAL A 145 2.15 4.51 -13.37
CA VAL A 145 2.88 3.71 -12.39
C VAL A 145 3.23 4.64 -11.24
N ILE A 146 2.81 4.31 -10.03
CA ILE A 146 3.02 5.15 -8.84
C ILE A 146 3.81 4.36 -7.80
N GLY A 147 5.03 4.80 -7.54
CA GLY A 147 5.92 4.20 -6.55
C GLY A 147 7.40 4.49 -6.83
N HIS A 148 8.18 4.62 -5.77
CA HIS A 148 9.64 4.80 -5.86
C HIS A 148 10.31 3.65 -6.62
N LEU A 149 11.42 3.95 -7.30
CA LEU A 149 12.22 2.94 -7.97
C LEU A 149 13.03 2.16 -6.92
N ARG A 150 12.55 0.95 -6.61
CA ARG A 150 13.16 0.00 -5.68
C ARG A 150 12.86 -1.44 -6.08
N ALA A 151 13.70 -2.38 -5.69
CA ALA A 151 13.59 -3.79 -6.11
C ALA A 151 12.20 -4.40 -5.86
N GLU A 152 11.59 -4.13 -4.69
CA GLU A 152 10.27 -4.66 -4.32
C GLU A 152 9.14 -4.23 -5.28
N LYS A 153 9.36 -3.11 -6.00
CA LYS A 153 8.37 -2.52 -6.91
C LYS A 153 8.53 -2.97 -8.35
N ASP A 154 9.55 -3.76 -8.69
CA ASP A 154 9.95 -4.09 -10.07
C ASP A 154 9.79 -2.88 -11.03
N PRO A 155 10.52 -1.78 -10.78
CA PRO A 155 10.14 -0.46 -11.25
C PRO A 155 10.26 -0.30 -12.77
N PHE A 156 11.01 -1.18 -13.43
CA PHE A 156 11.22 -1.17 -14.88
C PHE A 156 10.32 -2.16 -15.62
N ARG A 157 9.51 -2.97 -14.92
CA ARG A 157 8.64 -3.97 -15.54
C ARG A 157 7.71 -3.37 -16.59
N VAL A 158 7.07 -2.25 -16.24
CA VAL A 158 6.11 -1.59 -17.14
C VAL A 158 6.83 -0.97 -18.32
N ALA A 159 8.02 -0.40 -18.11
CA ALA A 159 8.88 0.08 -19.20
C ALA A 159 9.17 -1.07 -20.18
N LEU A 160 9.63 -2.21 -19.69
CA LEU A 160 9.91 -3.40 -20.52
C LEU A 160 8.66 -3.93 -21.23
N ALA A 161 7.49 -3.88 -20.60
CA ALA A 161 6.23 -4.27 -21.22
C ALA A 161 5.90 -3.39 -22.43
N THR A 162 6.26 -2.10 -22.42
CA THR A 162 6.00 -1.21 -23.55
C THR A 162 6.69 -1.63 -24.86
N ALA A 163 7.78 -2.40 -24.79
CA ALA A 163 8.48 -2.91 -25.97
C ALA A 163 7.67 -3.99 -26.72
N TYR A 164 6.67 -4.60 -26.07
CA TYR A 164 5.83 -5.65 -26.64
C TYR A 164 4.45 -5.12 -27.10
N LEU A 165 4.21 -3.81 -26.97
CA LEU A 165 2.96 -3.20 -27.43
C LEU A 165 2.96 -3.09 -28.97
N PRO A 166 1.79 -3.26 -29.62
CA PRO A 166 1.66 -3.00 -31.05
C PRO A 166 2.06 -1.57 -31.42
N GLU A 167 2.58 -1.39 -32.64
CA GLU A 167 3.01 -0.07 -33.13
C GLU A 167 1.89 0.98 -33.08
N HIS A 168 0.65 0.56 -33.40
CA HIS A 168 -0.55 1.41 -33.39
C HIS A 168 -1.12 1.68 -31.99
N SER A 169 -0.58 1.11 -30.92
CA SER A 169 -1.03 1.40 -29.56
C SER A 169 -0.85 2.89 -29.24
N ARG A 170 -1.80 3.49 -28.53
CA ARG A 170 -1.73 4.88 -28.04
C ARG A 170 -1.29 4.96 -26.59
N ILE A 171 -0.87 3.84 -26.00
CA ILE A 171 -0.41 3.78 -24.63
C ILE A 171 0.81 4.67 -24.42
N ARG A 172 0.72 5.52 -23.40
CA ARG A 172 1.83 6.25 -22.80
C ARG A 172 1.85 5.94 -21.31
N VAL A 173 3.02 5.58 -20.82
CA VAL A 173 3.24 5.25 -19.42
C VAL A 173 3.93 6.41 -18.73
N THR A 174 3.33 6.93 -17.67
CA THR A 174 3.95 7.90 -16.77
C THR A 174 4.26 7.25 -15.42
N HIS A 175 5.52 7.22 -15.04
CA HIS A 175 6.00 6.70 -13.77
C HIS A 175 6.33 7.83 -12.79
N LEU A 176 5.62 7.88 -11.66
CA LEU A 176 5.80 8.84 -10.58
C LEU A 176 6.45 8.17 -9.36
N GLY A 177 7.53 8.75 -8.85
CA GLY A 177 8.26 8.28 -7.66
C GLY A 177 9.77 8.49 -7.78
N SER A 178 10.44 8.85 -6.68
CA SER A 178 11.90 9.02 -6.63
C SER A 178 12.65 7.71 -6.85
N ALA A 179 13.86 7.78 -7.40
CA ALA A 179 14.80 6.67 -7.40
C ALA A 179 15.47 6.58 -6.02
N LEU A 180 15.52 5.40 -5.40
CA LEU A 180 16.14 5.24 -4.08
C LEU A 180 17.66 5.04 -4.13
N SER A 181 18.25 5.00 -5.34
CA SER A 181 19.69 4.94 -5.54
C SER A 181 20.08 5.62 -6.85
N LYS A 182 21.37 5.97 -6.98
CA LYS A 182 21.90 6.55 -8.22
C LYS A 182 21.81 5.55 -9.38
N GLU A 183 22.07 4.27 -9.13
CA GLU A 183 22.00 3.20 -10.11
C GLU A 183 20.57 3.05 -10.66
N MET A 184 19.56 3.19 -9.79
CA MET A 184 18.15 3.20 -10.20
C MET A 184 17.82 4.41 -11.08
N ALA A 185 18.37 5.59 -10.77
CA ALA A 185 18.18 6.79 -11.57
C ALA A 185 18.86 6.67 -12.95
N ASP A 186 20.10 6.17 -13.00
CA ASP A 186 20.85 5.94 -14.24
C ASP A 186 20.13 4.90 -15.12
N THR A 187 19.61 3.83 -14.51
CA THR A 187 18.84 2.79 -15.22
C THR A 187 17.52 3.35 -15.76
N ALA A 188 16.84 4.23 -15.01
CA ALA A 188 15.63 4.90 -15.47
C ALA A 188 15.90 5.80 -16.68
N ALA A 189 16.97 6.60 -16.65
CA ALA A 189 17.37 7.43 -17.78
C ALA A 189 17.67 6.59 -19.04
N LEU A 190 18.38 5.46 -18.87
CA LEU A 190 18.64 4.52 -19.96
C LEU A 190 17.36 3.87 -20.49
N ALA A 191 16.47 3.43 -19.61
CA ALA A 191 15.19 2.83 -20.01
C ALA A 191 14.33 3.82 -20.79
N GLN A 192 14.21 5.06 -20.33
CA GLN A 192 13.43 6.12 -21.00
C GLN A 192 13.97 6.44 -22.39
N SER A 193 15.30 6.45 -22.59
CA SER A 193 15.88 6.65 -23.93
C SER A 193 15.63 5.49 -24.90
N LYS A 194 15.55 4.25 -24.40
CA LYS A 194 15.32 3.04 -25.21
C LYS A 194 13.84 2.71 -25.41
N LEU A 195 12.96 3.16 -24.52
CA LEU A 195 11.56 2.76 -24.44
C LEU A 195 10.67 4.02 -24.47
N PRO A 196 10.41 4.60 -25.65
CA PRO A 196 9.84 5.95 -25.80
C PRO A 196 8.38 6.07 -25.34
N ARG A 197 7.72 4.96 -25.03
CA ARG A 197 6.36 4.96 -24.45
C ARG A 197 6.38 5.17 -22.94
N TRP A 198 7.52 5.00 -22.27
CA TRP A 198 7.64 5.10 -20.81
C TRP A 198 8.39 6.36 -20.39
N HIS A 199 7.79 7.15 -19.50
CA HIS A 199 8.35 8.40 -19.00
C HIS A 199 8.42 8.40 -17.48
N TRP A 200 9.62 8.53 -16.94
CA TRP A 200 9.84 8.69 -15.51
C TRP A 200 9.90 10.19 -15.16
N LEU A 201 9.01 10.65 -14.29
CA LEU A 201 8.94 12.05 -13.87
C LEU A 201 9.53 12.30 -12.48
N GLY A 202 10.09 11.26 -11.84
CA GLY A 202 10.61 11.36 -10.49
C GLY A 202 9.51 11.64 -9.46
N GLU A 203 9.92 12.22 -8.33
CA GLU A 203 9.01 12.59 -7.25
C GLU A 203 8.21 13.84 -7.58
N VAL A 204 6.91 13.76 -7.38
CA VAL A 204 5.99 14.89 -7.53
C VAL A 204 5.12 15.03 -6.28
N PRO A 205 4.61 16.24 -5.99
CA PRO A 205 3.68 16.41 -4.88
C PRO A 205 2.47 15.47 -4.99
N HIS A 206 1.98 14.96 -3.87
CA HIS A 206 0.87 14.00 -3.85
C HIS A 206 -0.39 14.53 -4.58
N LYS A 207 -0.71 15.83 -4.46
CA LYS A 207 -1.80 16.45 -5.24
C LYS A 207 -1.65 16.29 -6.76
N THR A 208 -0.40 16.27 -7.26
CA THR A 208 -0.09 16.06 -8.67
C THR A 208 -0.31 14.59 -9.05
N VAL A 209 0.03 13.66 -8.15
CA VAL A 209 -0.30 12.23 -8.32
C VAL A 209 -1.81 12.06 -8.49
N LEU A 210 -2.61 12.59 -7.55
CA LEU A 210 -4.07 12.49 -7.61
C LEU A 210 -4.65 13.15 -8.87
N LYS A 211 -4.12 14.31 -9.29
CA LYS A 211 -4.53 14.98 -10.53
C LYS A 211 -4.20 14.19 -11.79
N ARG A 212 -3.09 13.45 -11.80
CA ARG A 212 -2.77 12.56 -12.93
C ARG A 212 -3.68 11.34 -12.90
N LEU A 213 -3.88 10.77 -11.72
CA LEU A 213 -4.73 9.61 -11.53
C LEU A 213 -6.16 9.87 -11.97
N SER A 214 -6.74 11.03 -11.62
CA SER A 214 -8.10 11.38 -12.03
C SER A 214 -8.33 11.49 -13.54
N ARG A 215 -7.25 11.55 -14.34
CA ARG A 215 -7.29 11.63 -15.81
C ARG A 215 -6.81 10.36 -16.50
N ALA A 216 -6.16 9.47 -15.75
CA ALA A 216 -5.58 8.24 -16.28
C ALA A 216 -6.67 7.25 -16.68
N GLN A 217 -6.36 6.38 -17.63
CA GLN A 217 -7.23 5.28 -18.01
C GLN A 217 -6.87 4.00 -17.28
N LEU A 218 -5.62 3.85 -16.85
CA LEU A 218 -5.16 2.62 -16.21
C LEU A 218 -4.04 2.92 -15.22
N MET A 219 -3.96 2.16 -14.13
CA MET A 219 -2.78 2.10 -13.28
C MET A 219 -2.15 0.71 -13.35
N VAL A 220 -0.83 0.61 -13.31
CA VAL A 220 -0.10 -0.67 -13.23
C VAL A 220 0.73 -0.73 -11.96
N ILE A 221 0.62 -1.84 -11.22
CA ILE A 221 1.45 -2.15 -10.03
C ILE A 221 2.21 -3.47 -10.22
N PRO A 222 3.49 -3.42 -10.65
CA PRO A 222 4.27 -4.62 -10.96
C PRO A 222 5.04 -5.19 -9.76
N SER A 223 4.60 -4.88 -8.53
CA SER A 223 5.39 -5.18 -7.32
C SER A 223 5.66 -6.67 -7.16
N VAL A 224 6.85 -7.04 -6.69
CA VAL A 224 7.16 -8.43 -6.30
C VAL A 224 6.70 -8.72 -4.86
N MET A 225 6.58 -7.66 -4.06
CA MET A 225 6.20 -7.74 -2.65
C MET A 225 5.48 -6.45 -2.24
N GLU A 226 4.30 -6.58 -1.64
CA GLU A 226 3.48 -5.45 -1.20
C GLU A 226 2.60 -5.85 0.00
N GLY A 227 2.45 -4.95 0.97
CA GLY A 227 1.59 -5.12 2.14
C GLY A 227 0.14 -4.78 1.84
N GLY A 228 -0.15 -3.48 1.95
CA GLY A 228 -1.36 -2.84 1.43
C GLY A 228 -0.92 -1.63 0.63
N ALA A 229 -1.20 -1.62 -0.67
CA ALA A 229 -0.76 -0.52 -1.53
C ALA A 229 -1.78 0.62 -1.46
N ASN A 230 -1.46 1.71 -0.75
CA ASN A 230 -2.30 2.94 -0.75
C ASN A 230 -2.64 3.41 -2.18
N VAL A 231 -1.73 3.24 -3.13
CA VAL A 231 -1.95 3.60 -4.54
C VAL A 231 -3.08 2.81 -5.19
N ILE A 232 -3.36 1.57 -4.75
CA ILE A 232 -4.55 0.84 -5.20
C ILE A 232 -5.80 1.54 -4.65
N CYS A 233 -5.83 1.88 -3.35
CA CYS A 233 -6.95 2.61 -2.76
C CYS A 233 -7.24 3.92 -3.52
N GLU A 234 -6.20 4.67 -3.86
CA GLU A 234 -6.29 5.91 -4.64
C GLU A 234 -6.81 5.66 -6.06
N ALA A 235 -6.32 4.62 -6.75
CA ALA A 235 -6.78 4.28 -8.10
C ALA A 235 -8.27 3.91 -8.10
N LEU A 236 -8.68 3.05 -7.17
CA LEU A 236 -10.09 2.67 -7.04
C LEU A 236 -10.97 3.89 -6.69
N ALA A 237 -10.48 4.81 -5.85
CA ALA A 237 -11.19 6.03 -5.49
C ALA A 237 -11.30 7.05 -6.64
N ALA A 238 -10.40 6.97 -7.64
CA ALA A 238 -10.46 7.75 -8.87
C ALA A 238 -11.18 7.02 -10.03
N GLU A 239 -11.80 5.87 -9.75
CA GLU A 239 -12.37 4.97 -10.76
C GLU A 239 -11.38 4.57 -11.87
N VAL A 240 -10.11 4.38 -11.50
CA VAL A 240 -9.06 3.91 -12.42
C VAL A 240 -8.83 2.41 -12.17
N PRO A 241 -9.06 1.55 -13.18
CA PRO A 241 -8.78 0.12 -13.06
C PRO A 241 -7.26 -0.11 -12.92
N VAL A 242 -6.89 -1.26 -12.35
CA VAL A 242 -5.51 -1.59 -12.02
C VAL A 242 -5.09 -2.85 -12.77
N LEU A 243 -3.89 -2.90 -13.34
CA LEU A 243 -3.23 -4.17 -13.64
C LEU A 243 -2.19 -4.42 -12.56
N ALA A 244 -2.22 -5.61 -11.97
CA ALA A 244 -1.38 -5.94 -10.82
C ALA A 244 -0.63 -7.23 -11.05
N SER A 245 0.59 -7.32 -10.53
CA SER A 245 1.27 -8.60 -10.42
C SER A 245 0.49 -9.54 -9.50
N HIS A 246 0.40 -10.82 -9.89
CA HIS A 246 -0.28 -11.87 -9.13
C HIS A 246 0.59 -12.28 -7.94
N MET A 247 0.43 -11.57 -6.82
CA MET A 247 1.12 -11.84 -5.56
C MET A 247 0.18 -11.54 -4.37
N PRO A 248 0.41 -12.14 -3.18
CA PRO A 248 -0.58 -12.19 -2.09
C PRO A 248 -1.20 -10.85 -1.70
N GLY A 249 -0.41 -9.80 -1.46
CA GLY A 249 -0.94 -8.47 -1.12
C GLY A 249 -1.81 -7.81 -2.21
N ASN A 250 -1.55 -8.03 -3.50
CA ASN A 250 -2.36 -7.48 -4.60
C ASN A 250 -3.63 -8.31 -4.74
N VAL A 251 -3.53 -9.63 -4.53
CA VAL A 251 -4.67 -10.54 -4.44
C VAL A 251 -5.58 -10.13 -3.30
N GLY A 252 -5.05 -9.84 -2.12
CA GLY A 252 -5.92 -9.44 -1.02
C GLY A 252 -6.53 -8.04 -1.14
N MET A 253 -5.90 -7.16 -1.91
CA MET A 253 -6.44 -5.82 -2.21
C MET A 253 -7.54 -5.87 -3.28
N LEU A 254 -7.33 -6.60 -4.38
CA LEU A 254 -8.20 -6.57 -5.57
C LEU A 254 -9.15 -7.78 -5.64
N GLY A 255 -8.81 -8.89 -4.98
CA GLY A 255 -9.59 -10.12 -4.90
C GLY A 255 -9.14 -11.23 -5.84
N GLU A 256 -9.32 -12.48 -5.42
CA GLU A 256 -8.87 -13.69 -6.13
C GLU A 256 -9.31 -13.71 -7.60
N ASP A 257 -10.57 -13.37 -7.88
CA ASP A 257 -11.15 -13.43 -9.23
C ASP A 257 -10.87 -12.18 -10.08
N TYR A 258 -10.02 -11.26 -9.63
CA TYR A 258 -9.74 -10.03 -10.38
C TYR A 258 -9.06 -10.31 -11.74
N PRO A 259 -9.62 -9.84 -12.87
CA PRO A 259 -9.13 -10.23 -14.19
C PRO A 259 -7.82 -9.52 -14.60
N GLY A 260 -7.40 -8.49 -13.87
CA GLY A 260 -6.24 -7.64 -14.17
C GLY A 260 -4.89 -8.20 -13.71
N TYR A 261 -4.79 -9.48 -13.38
CA TYR A 261 -3.53 -10.08 -12.91
C TYR A 261 -2.60 -10.54 -14.02
N PHE A 262 -1.30 -10.29 -13.84
CA PHE A 262 -0.22 -10.89 -14.60
C PHE A 262 0.80 -11.57 -13.68
N PRO A 263 1.48 -12.65 -14.09
CA PRO A 263 2.52 -13.28 -13.28
C PRO A 263 3.63 -12.29 -12.91
N VAL A 264 4.16 -12.41 -11.68
CA VAL A 264 5.30 -11.61 -11.24
C VAL A 264 6.43 -11.74 -12.25
N GLY A 265 6.92 -10.60 -12.72
CA GLY A 265 8.04 -10.57 -13.65
C GLY A 265 7.70 -10.93 -15.10
N ASP A 266 6.43 -10.96 -15.52
CA ASP A 266 6.05 -11.21 -16.92
C ASP A 266 5.68 -9.92 -17.66
N ALA A 267 6.66 -9.36 -18.38
CA ALA A 267 6.46 -8.16 -19.19
C ALA A 267 5.57 -8.40 -20.42
N ARG A 268 5.55 -9.63 -20.97
CA ARG A 268 4.77 -9.96 -22.18
C ARG A 268 3.30 -10.10 -21.84
N ARG A 269 2.97 -10.78 -20.74
CA ARG A 269 1.59 -10.86 -20.24
C ARG A 269 1.08 -9.49 -19.84
N LEU A 270 1.90 -8.68 -19.15
CA LEU A 270 1.53 -7.30 -18.84
C LEU A 270 1.22 -6.50 -20.11
N ALA A 271 2.06 -6.56 -21.14
CA ALA A 271 1.81 -5.85 -22.40
C ALA A 271 0.50 -6.26 -23.08
N ARG A 272 0.17 -7.57 -23.05
CA ARG A 272 -1.10 -8.08 -23.59
C ARG A 272 -2.29 -7.51 -22.82
N LEU A 273 -2.26 -7.50 -21.50
CA LEU A 273 -3.34 -6.94 -20.67
C LEU A 273 -3.47 -5.43 -20.85
N MET A 274 -2.35 -4.71 -20.98
CA MET A 274 -2.36 -3.28 -21.29
C MET A 274 -3.03 -3.01 -22.64
N ALA A 275 -2.68 -3.78 -23.68
CA ALA A 275 -3.30 -3.67 -25.00
C ALA A 275 -4.79 -4.02 -24.96
N MET A 276 -5.18 -5.10 -24.26
CA MET A 276 -6.59 -5.44 -24.06
C MET A 276 -7.36 -4.31 -23.35
N ALA A 277 -6.80 -3.72 -22.29
CA ALA A 277 -7.43 -2.59 -21.61
C ALA A 277 -7.61 -1.37 -22.53
N GLU A 278 -6.74 -1.20 -23.53
CA GLU A 278 -6.87 -0.14 -24.53
C GLU A 278 -7.94 -0.43 -25.60
N THR A 279 -8.08 -1.68 -26.03
CA THR A 279 -8.81 -2.04 -27.26
C THR A 279 -10.07 -2.88 -27.06
N ASP A 280 -10.25 -3.49 -25.89
CA ASP A 280 -11.37 -4.36 -25.53
C ASP A 280 -12.25 -3.66 -24.47
N PRO A 281 -13.38 -3.07 -24.88
CA PRO A 281 -14.28 -2.37 -23.97
C PRO A 281 -14.88 -3.26 -22.89
N ASP A 282 -15.12 -4.55 -23.17
CA ASP A 282 -15.73 -5.48 -22.24
C ASP A 282 -14.73 -5.85 -21.14
N PHE A 283 -13.48 -6.15 -21.52
CA PHE A 283 -12.40 -6.37 -20.54
C PHE A 283 -12.16 -5.13 -19.67
N TYR A 284 -12.17 -3.93 -20.26
CA TYR A 284 -12.01 -2.70 -19.49
C TYR A 284 -13.18 -2.44 -18.54
N ALA A 285 -14.42 -2.70 -18.98
CA ALA A 285 -15.61 -2.60 -18.14
C ALA A 285 -15.59 -3.61 -16.98
N ASP A 286 -15.10 -4.83 -17.22
CA ASP A 286 -14.96 -5.86 -16.21
C ASP A 286 -13.94 -5.48 -15.12
N LEU A 287 -12.78 -4.94 -15.51
CA LEU A 287 -11.80 -4.37 -14.57
C LEU A 287 -12.41 -3.28 -13.69
N LEU A 288 -13.22 -2.39 -14.28
CA LEU A 288 -13.91 -1.32 -13.57
C LEU A 288 -15.00 -1.85 -12.62
N GLY A 289 -15.75 -2.86 -13.04
CA GLY A 289 -16.78 -3.50 -12.22
C GLY A 289 -16.18 -4.05 -10.92
N HIS A 290 -15.09 -4.82 -11.04
CA HIS A 290 -14.37 -5.34 -9.88
C HIS A 290 -13.76 -4.23 -9.02
N ALA A 291 -13.14 -3.22 -9.64
CA ALA A 291 -12.57 -2.06 -8.94
C ALA A 291 -13.63 -1.35 -8.07
N ARG A 292 -14.82 -1.12 -8.62
CA ARG A 292 -15.94 -0.49 -7.90
C ARG A 292 -16.49 -1.37 -6.78
N ALA A 293 -16.55 -2.69 -6.98
CA ALA A 293 -16.95 -3.61 -5.91
C ALA A 293 -15.97 -3.54 -4.72
N ARG A 294 -14.67 -3.57 -5.00
CA ARG A 294 -13.61 -3.49 -3.98
C ARG A 294 -13.51 -2.12 -3.30
N ARG A 295 -13.83 -1.03 -3.98
CA ARG A 295 -13.83 0.35 -3.44
C ARG A 295 -14.55 0.47 -2.09
N SER A 296 -15.64 -0.29 -1.90
CA SER A 296 -16.46 -0.28 -0.67
C SER A 296 -15.66 -0.59 0.60
N LEU A 297 -14.63 -1.43 0.52
CA LEU A 297 -13.77 -1.82 1.64
C LEU A 297 -12.74 -0.74 2.01
N MET A 298 -12.39 0.12 1.04
CA MET A 298 -11.27 1.07 1.13
C MET A 298 -11.76 2.51 1.34
N ARG A 299 -12.98 2.71 1.87
CA ARG A 299 -13.53 4.04 2.18
C ARG A 299 -12.97 4.54 3.52
N PRO A 300 -12.69 5.84 3.70
CA PRO A 300 -12.12 6.37 4.94
C PRO A 300 -12.92 6.02 6.20
N GLU A 301 -14.24 5.98 6.08
CA GLU A 301 -15.15 5.64 7.17
C GLU A 301 -15.01 4.16 7.58
N GLN A 302 -14.68 3.28 6.63
CA GLN A 302 -14.44 1.86 6.90
C GLN A 302 -13.09 1.64 7.58
N GLU A 303 -12.02 2.29 7.11
CA GLU A 303 -10.70 2.27 7.77
C GLU A 303 -10.82 2.80 9.21
N ALA A 304 -11.46 3.97 9.38
CA ALA A 304 -11.66 4.59 10.69
C ALA A 304 -12.50 3.71 11.63
N SER A 305 -13.62 3.16 11.15
CA SER A 305 -14.51 2.32 11.96
C SER A 305 -13.79 1.06 12.46
N ARG A 306 -13.10 0.34 11.56
CA ARG A 306 -12.35 -0.88 11.91
C ARG A 306 -11.19 -0.60 12.86
N LEU A 307 -10.48 0.51 12.67
CA LEU A 307 -9.41 0.93 13.58
C LEU A 307 -9.94 1.23 14.97
N ARG A 308 -11.05 1.99 15.06
CA ARG A 308 -11.70 2.30 16.34
C ARG A 308 -12.19 1.04 17.03
N GLN A 309 -12.79 0.10 16.31
CA GLN A 309 -13.18 -1.21 16.87
C GLN A 309 -11.98 -1.97 17.44
N ALA A 310 -10.87 -2.06 16.70
CA ALA A 310 -9.66 -2.74 17.17
C ALA A 310 -9.06 -2.11 18.45
N VAL A 311 -9.17 -0.79 18.59
CA VAL A 311 -8.73 -0.07 19.80
C VAL A 311 -9.73 -0.24 20.95
N ALA A 312 -11.04 -0.19 20.67
CA ALA A 312 -12.12 -0.31 21.66
C ALA A 312 -12.14 -1.68 22.38
N GLU A 313 -11.66 -2.75 21.72
CA GLU A 313 -11.48 -4.07 22.34
C GLU A 313 -10.62 -4.03 23.63
N PHE A 314 -9.87 -2.96 23.85
CA PHE A 314 -8.96 -2.80 24.99
C PHE A 314 -9.31 -1.65 25.94
N GLU A 315 -10.32 -0.83 25.64
CA GLU A 315 -10.72 0.29 26.51
C GLU A 315 -11.24 -0.18 27.87
N GLN A 316 -11.96 -1.30 27.90
CA GLN A 316 -12.55 -1.87 29.12
C GLN A 316 -11.53 -2.54 30.04
N ARG A 317 -10.27 -2.73 29.61
CA ARG A 317 -9.21 -3.37 30.40
C ARG A 317 -8.35 -2.37 31.18
N THR A 318 -8.64 -1.08 31.05
CA THR A 318 -7.89 0.02 31.72
C THR A 318 -8.56 0.57 32.98
N GLY A 319 -9.59 -0.10 33.49
CA GLY A 319 -10.23 0.17 34.78
C GLY A 319 -9.72 -0.72 35.90
#